data_AF-A0AA43G1I3-F1
#
_entry.id   AF-A0AA43G1I3-F1
#
_cell.length_a   1.000
_cell.length_b   1.000
_cell.length_c   1.000
_cell.angle_alpha   90.00
_cell.angle_beta   90.00
_cell.angle_gamma   90.00
#
_symmetry.space_group_name_H-M   'P 1'
#
loop_
_entity.id
_entity.type
_entity.pdbx_description
1 polymer ?
#
loop_
_entity_poly.entity_id
_entity_poly.type
_entity_poly.pdbx_seq_one_letter_code
_entity_poly.pdbx_strand_id
1 'polypeptide(L)'
;MKDSSFYGDGQIRNMLKESALEASSGLVKLVGQEAYEQAGGVVTTDLFSDKVYFEDRTLMESLATALMQLEADKLTAQGWKWTQILLTRTHDETRGYFELTANQGKYKKAEKALAGCILTLNYKGDIAIIKGLIAKSERKALKTLQAQASKKNAAKEDGSSVAVSDGVALEAEYSGALSDDLKAHQLALSKVALLNAPNIALDALYYSLCVNVFSGRYSSTPIELEVKDTCLDPKQGEFERNKALDAIEVHKAGLNLTWLDEETAVKSYEAFCQLSCEEKEAMLVFVSAMAFKAPYHQNDLSTQVRAKVSIDSAQYWRPDTDSFLKRIDKETLINIARPVMSDTWLQSAQALKKGDLVKQLDTWLNGGDESLTDAQKEHFVKWMPTGF
;
A
#
# COMPACT_ATOMS: atom_id res chain seq x y z
N MET A 1 19.17 35.16 25.78
CA MET A 1 18.68 35.29 24.39
C MET A 1 17.15 35.29 24.46
N LYS A 2 16.50 36.29 23.86
CA LYS A 2 15.04 36.40 23.79
C LYS A 2 14.53 35.38 22.78
N ASP A 3 13.77 34.37 23.21
CA ASP A 3 12.88 33.64 22.30
C ASP A 3 11.64 34.49 22.06
N SER A 4 11.72 35.37 21.07
CA SER A 4 10.55 36.05 20.51
C SER A 4 9.93 35.15 19.44
N SER A 5 9.39 34.01 19.85
CA SER A 5 8.41 33.30 19.04
C SER A 5 7.07 34.00 19.26
N PHE A 6 6.54 34.68 18.24
CA PHE A 6 5.21 35.25 18.29
C PHE A 6 4.19 34.10 18.24
N TYR A 7 3.75 33.64 19.40
CA TYR A 7 2.60 32.75 19.50
C TYR A 7 1.36 33.53 19.11
N GLY A 8 0.64 33.06 18.08
CA GLY A 8 -0.65 33.62 17.72
C GLY A 8 -1.66 33.43 18.85
N ASP A 9 -2.67 34.29 18.93
CA ASP A 9 -3.70 34.25 19.99
C ASP A 9 -4.43 32.89 20.06
N GLY A 10 -4.52 32.18 18.93
CA GLY A 10 -5.02 30.79 18.85
C GLY A 10 -4.04 29.74 19.39
N GLN A 11 -2.72 29.92 19.25
CA GLN A 11 -1.71 29.03 19.83
C GLN A 11 -1.62 29.24 21.35
N ILE A 12 -1.72 30.48 21.83
CA ILE A 12 -1.77 30.78 23.26
C ILE A 12 -3.06 30.20 23.87
N ARG A 13 -4.21 30.32 23.20
CA ARG A 13 -5.45 29.66 23.63
C ARG A 13 -5.38 28.14 23.57
N ASN A 14 -4.77 27.53 22.56
CA ASN A 14 -4.61 26.07 22.49
C ASN A 14 -3.63 25.54 23.55
N MET A 15 -2.55 26.26 23.86
CA MET A 15 -1.61 25.90 24.93
C MET A 15 -2.26 26.06 26.32
N LEU A 16 -3.20 27.01 26.49
CA LEU A 16 -4.01 27.13 27.69
C LEU A 16 -5.16 26.10 27.76
N LYS A 17 -5.63 25.58 26.62
CA LYS A 17 -6.70 24.58 26.47
C LYS A 17 -6.20 23.15 26.26
N GLU A 18 -4.90 22.88 26.37
CA GLU A 18 -4.31 21.56 26.05
C GLU A 18 -4.87 20.41 26.91
N SER A 19 -5.45 20.73 28.07
CA SER A 19 -6.17 19.77 28.93
C SER A 19 -7.66 19.62 28.61
N ALA A 20 -8.29 20.59 27.95
CA ALA A 20 -9.74 20.64 27.78
C ALA A 20 -10.18 20.06 26.42
N LEU A 21 -11.02 19.03 26.44
CA LEU A 21 -11.57 18.40 25.24
C LEU A 21 -12.90 19.04 24.83
N GLU A 22 -13.13 19.25 23.53
CA GLU A 22 -14.44 19.66 23.02
C GLU A 22 -15.38 18.45 22.88
N ALA A 23 -16.70 18.69 22.97
CA ALA A 23 -17.75 17.68 22.75
C ALA A 23 -17.65 16.92 21.41
N SER A 24 -16.97 17.51 20.43
CA SER A 24 -16.73 16.93 19.11
C SER A 24 -15.64 15.85 19.08
N SER A 25 -14.82 15.75 20.14
CA SER A 25 -13.75 14.77 20.29
C SER A 25 -14.28 13.34 20.30
N GLY A 26 -13.56 12.43 19.64
CA GLY A 26 -13.90 11.01 19.64
C GLY A 26 -13.90 10.39 21.05
N LEU A 27 -13.02 10.86 21.95
CA LEU A 27 -12.96 10.41 23.35
C LEU A 27 -14.24 10.75 24.11
N VAL A 28 -14.74 11.98 23.92
CA VAL A 28 -15.99 12.44 24.56
C VAL A 28 -17.18 11.67 24.01
N LYS A 29 -17.21 11.37 22.70
CA LYS A 29 -18.30 10.58 22.10
C LYS A 29 -18.32 9.13 22.57
N LEU A 30 -17.15 8.53 22.85
CA LEU A 30 -17.05 7.17 23.35
C LEU A 30 -17.48 7.07 24.82
N VAL A 31 -16.99 7.98 25.66
CA VAL A 31 -17.25 7.95 27.12
C VAL A 31 -18.63 8.52 27.44
N GLY A 32 -19.02 9.61 26.77
CA GLY A 32 -20.23 10.36 27.06
C GLY A 32 -20.08 11.32 28.24
N GLN A 33 -20.90 12.37 28.26
CA GLN A 33 -20.86 13.39 29.30
C GLN A 33 -21.24 12.85 30.69
N GLU A 34 -22.29 12.04 30.75
CA GLU A 34 -22.81 11.50 32.02
C GLU A 34 -21.76 10.64 32.74
N ALA A 35 -21.08 9.74 32.01
CA ALA A 35 -20.05 8.88 32.61
C ALA A 35 -18.82 9.67 33.07
N TYR A 36 -18.50 10.77 32.37
CA TYR A 36 -17.41 11.65 32.75
C TYR A 36 -17.73 12.45 34.03
N GLU A 37 -18.94 13.03 34.13
CA GLU A 37 -19.40 13.75 35.31
C GLU A 37 -19.53 12.82 36.53
N GLN A 38 -20.03 11.59 36.33
CA GLN A 38 -20.10 10.57 37.39
C GLN A 38 -18.72 10.17 37.92
N ALA A 39 -17.68 10.24 37.09
CA ALA A 39 -16.30 10.00 37.48
C ALA A 39 -15.63 11.23 38.16
N GLY A 40 -16.39 12.31 38.38
CA GLY A 40 -15.92 13.55 39.00
C GLY A 40 -15.33 14.55 38.01
N GLY A 41 -15.52 14.35 36.71
CA GLY A 41 -15.06 15.25 35.66
C GLY A 41 -15.83 16.57 35.64
N VAL A 42 -15.13 17.66 35.33
CA VAL A 42 -15.70 19.01 35.27
C VAL A 42 -16.01 19.39 33.83
N VAL A 43 -17.24 19.82 33.60
CA VAL A 43 -17.73 20.28 32.30
C VAL A 43 -17.97 21.78 32.38
N THR A 44 -17.32 22.53 31.50
CA THR A 44 -17.45 23.99 31.39
C THR A 44 -18.15 24.33 30.08
N THR A 45 -19.18 25.17 30.16
CA THR A 45 -19.81 25.74 28.96
C THR A 45 -19.22 27.11 28.69
N ASP A 46 -18.85 27.38 27.44
CA ASP A 46 -18.33 28.69 27.05
C ASP A 46 -19.42 29.76 27.21
N LEU A 47 -19.09 30.89 27.83
CA LEU A 47 -20.05 31.95 28.10
C LEU A 47 -20.48 32.70 26.82
N PHE A 48 -19.70 32.61 25.76
CA PHE A 48 -19.88 33.34 24.50
C PHE A 48 -20.19 32.42 23.31
N SER A 49 -20.28 31.11 23.51
CA SER A 49 -20.68 30.15 22.47
C SER A 49 -21.36 28.92 23.07
N ASP A 50 -22.17 28.21 22.30
CA ASP A 50 -22.83 26.96 22.74
C ASP A 50 -21.86 25.76 22.83
N LYS A 51 -20.55 26.02 22.99
CA LYS A 51 -19.52 24.99 23.06
C LYS A 51 -19.34 24.49 24.49
N VAL A 52 -19.21 23.17 24.60
CA VAL A 52 -18.99 22.46 25.87
C VAL A 52 -17.57 21.88 25.88
N TYR A 53 -16.87 22.15 26.98
CA TYR A 53 -15.50 21.76 27.24
C TYR A 53 -15.41 20.81 28.43
N PHE A 54 -14.55 19.80 28.32
CA PHE A 54 -14.29 18.77 29.32
C PHE A 54 -12.86 18.95 29.84
N GLU A 55 -12.71 19.45 31.06
CA GLU A 55 -11.46 20.07 31.54
C GLU A 55 -10.31 19.08 31.83
N ASP A 56 -10.66 17.84 32.19
CA ASP A 56 -9.72 16.78 32.53
C ASP A 56 -9.66 15.71 31.43
N ARG A 57 -8.74 15.92 30.49
CA ARG A 57 -8.39 14.95 29.44
C ARG A 57 -7.83 13.64 29.98
N THR A 58 -7.09 13.65 31.08
CA THR A 58 -6.46 12.42 31.61
C THR A 58 -7.51 11.49 32.17
N LEU A 59 -8.49 12.05 32.89
CA LEU A 59 -9.67 11.31 33.33
C LEU A 59 -10.45 10.76 32.12
N MET A 60 -10.65 11.57 31.08
CA MET A 60 -11.34 11.13 29.86
C MET A 60 -10.61 9.98 29.15
N GLU A 61 -9.29 10.08 28.99
CA GLU A 61 -8.45 9.04 28.39
C GLU A 61 -8.44 7.77 29.26
N SER A 62 -8.48 7.90 30.58
CA SER A 62 -8.58 6.76 31.50
C SER A 62 -9.91 6.01 31.37
N LEU A 63 -11.02 6.74 31.27
CA LEU A 63 -12.36 6.17 31.09
C LEU A 63 -12.50 5.51 29.71
N ALA A 64 -12.01 6.17 28.66
CA ALA A 64 -11.96 5.62 27.31
C ALA A 64 -11.12 4.34 27.26
N THR A 65 -9.95 4.33 27.91
CA THR A 65 -9.10 3.14 28.02
C THR A 65 -9.84 2.02 28.75
N ALA A 66 -10.53 2.31 29.85
CA ALA A 66 -11.27 1.30 30.60
C ALA A 66 -12.41 0.69 29.76
N LEU A 67 -13.15 1.50 29.00
CA LEU A 67 -14.19 1.02 28.08
C LEU A 67 -13.61 0.15 26.96
N MET A 68 -12.50 0.58 26.35
CA MET A 68 -11.82 -0.19 25.31
C MET A 68 -11.17 -1.46 25.88
N GLN A 69 -10.74 -1.46 27.14
CA GLN A 69 -10.18 -2.63 27.80
C GLN A 69 -11.21 -3.75 27.96
N LEU A 70 -12.48 -3.42 28.21
CA LEU A 70 -13.55 -4.42 28.24
C LEU A 70 -13.70 -5.14 26.88
N GLU A 71 -13.58 -4.41 25.77
CA GLU A 71 -13.57 -5.02 24.43
C GLU A 71 -12.27 -5.79 24.15
N ALA A 72 -11.13 -5.29 24.62
CA ALA A 72 -9.86 -5.97 24.53
C ALA A 72 -9.88 -7.32 25.27
N ASP A 73 -10.48 -7.38 26.45
CA ASP A 73 -10.61 -8.59 27.26
C ASP A 73 -11.51 -9.63 26.59
N LYS A 74 -12.61 -9.19 25.94
CA LYS A 74 -13.44 -10.07 25.10
C LYS A 74 -12.63 -10.69 23.96
N LEU A 75 -11.71 -9.94 23.35
CA LEU A 75 -10.84 -10.47 22.30
C LEU A 75 -9.83 -11.47 22.87
N THR A 76 -9.17 -11.15 23.98
CA THR A 76 -8.27 -12.12 24.65
C THR A 76 -9.00 -13.42 25.01
N ALA A 77 -10.24 -13.32 25.52
CA ALA A 77 -11.10 -14.48 25.78
C ALA A 77 -11.48 -15.28 24.52
N GLN A 78 -11.56 -14.62 23.35
CA GLN A 78 -11.75 -15.27 22.04
C GLN A 78 -10.48 -15.96 21.50
N GLY A 79 -9.38 -15.93 22.26
CA GLY A 79 -8.14 -16.66 22.00
C GLY A 79 -7.05 -15.87 21.29
N TRP A 80 -7.15 -14.54 21.25
CA TRP A 80 -6.13 -13.65 20.67
C TRP A 80 -4.91 -13.53 21.59
N LYS A 81 -3.70 -13.55 21.03
CA LYS A 81 -2.44 -13.58 21.80
C LYS A 81 -2.20 -12.30 22.60
N TRP A 82 -2.52 -11.15 22.00
CA TRP A 82 -2.33 -9.85 22.61
C TRP A 82 -3.37 -8.87 22.07
N THR A 83 -3.63 -7.82 22.84
CA THR A 83 -4.46 -6.69 22.45
C THR A 83 -3.70 -5.40 22.77
N GLN A 84 -3.85 -4.38 21.93
CA GLN A 84 -3.25 -3.07 22.15
C GLN A 84 -4.30 -1.99 21.88
N ILE A 85 -4.38 -1.03 22.79
CA ILE A 85 -5.33 0.09 22.71
C ILE A 85 -4.55 1.33 22.27
N LEU A 86 -5.05 2.02 21.23
CA LEU A 86 -4.51 3.28 20.75
C LEU A 86 -5.62 4.34 20.78
N LEU A 87 -5.50 5.29 21.70
CA LEU A 87 -6.42 6.42 21.81
C LEU A 87 -6.09 7.54 20.82
N THR A 88 -4.82 7.64 20.41
CA THR A 88 -4.35 8.62 19.44
C THR A 88 -4.08 7.93 18.12
N ARG A 89 -4.67 8.47 17.05
CA ARG A 89 -4.51 7.96 15.71
C ARG A 89 -3.11 8.29 15.18
N THR A 90 -2.42 7.31 14.62
CA THR A 90 -1.20 7.53 13.83
C THR A 90 -1.50 7.34 12.34
N HIS A 91 -0.63 7.84 11.46
CA HIS A 91 -0.82 7.67 10.01
C HIS A 91 -0.90 6.18 9.60
N ASP A 92 -0.21 5.30 10.32
CA ASP A 92 -0.26 3.84 10.13
C ASP A 92 -0.08 3.13 11.49
N GLU A 93 -1.19 2.65 12.04
CA GLU A 93 -1.27 1.95 13.33
C GLU A 93 -0.77 0.50 13.23
N THR A 94 -0.68 -0.03 12.01
CA THR A 94 -0.21 -1.41 11.74
C THR A 94 1.27 -1.47 11.40
N ARG A 95 1.96 -0.33 11.38
CA ARG A 95 3.37 -0.22 11.02
C ARG A 95 4.24 -1.11 11.92
N GLY A 96 4.77 -2.19 11.35
CA GLY A 96 5.60 -3.17 12.08
C GLY A 96 4.94 -4.53 12.31
N TYR A 97 3.66 -4.65 11.97
CA TYR A 97 2.89 -5.90 12.01
C TYR A 97 2.62 -6.42 10.60
N PHE A 98 2.31 -7.71 10.52
CA PHE A 98 1.81 -8.39 9.33
C PHE A 98 0.37 -8.80 9.60
N GLU A 99 -0.56 -8.39 8.75
CA GLU A 99 -1.98 -8.72 8.91
C GLU A 99 -2.31 -10.10 8.32
N LEU A 100 -3.03 -10.91 9.09
CA LEU A 100 -3.58 -12.19 8.67
C LEU A 100 -4.80 -11.98 7.78
N THR A 101 -4.57 -11.68 6.50
CA THR A 101 -5.63 -11.50 5.51
C THR A 101 -6.19 -12.84 4.98
N ALA A 102 -5.52 -13.96 5.27
CA ALA A 102 -5.73 -15.26 4.63
C ALA A 102 -7.11 -15.92 4.85
N ASN A 103 -7.94 -15.43 5.77
CA ASN A 103 -9.21 -16.06 6.10
C ASN A 103 -10.43 -15.13 6.09
N GLN A 104 -10.40 -13.98 5.41
CA GLN A 104 -11.56 -13.06 5.30
C GLN A 104 -12.22 -12.75 6.69
N GLY A 105 -11.41 -12.56 7.73
CA GLY A 105 -11.89 -12.32 9.10
C GLY A 105 -12.24 -13.57 9.95
N LYS A 106 -12.10 -14.79 9.40
CA LYS A 106 -12.31 -16.07 10.12
C LYS A 106 -11.00 -16.68 10.62
N TYR A 107 -10.57 -16.33 11.82
CA TYR A 107 -9.28 -16.80 12.34
C TYR A 107 -9.36 -18.18 13.01
N LYS A 108 -8.49 -19.11 12.61
CA LYS A 108 -8.37 -20.43 13.27
C LYS A 108 -7.82 -20.25 14.68
N LYS A 109 -8.20 -21.14 15.60
CA LYS A 109 -7.75 -21.10 17.02
C LYS A 109 -6.22 -21.00 17.14
N ALA A 110 -5.49 -21.71 16.28
CA ALA A 110 -4.03 -21.71 16.28
C ALA A 110 -3.41 -20.41 15.73
N GLU A 111 -4.11 -19.70 14.84
CA GLU A 111 -3.66 -18.41 14.30
C GLU A 111 -3.94 -17.27 15.28
N LYS A 112 -5.09 -17.30 15.97
CA LYS A 112 -5.40 -16.35 17.05
C LYS A 112 -4.37 -16.45 18.19
N ALA A 113 -3.84 -17.64 18.46
CA ALA A 113 -2.78 -17.84 19.46
C ALA A 113 -1.43 -17.20 19.09
N LEU A 114 -1.24 -16.79 17.83
CA LEU A 114 -0.03 -16.10 17.35
C LEU A 114 -0.29 -14.62 17.02
N ALA A 115 -1.50 -14.28 16.60
CA ALA A 115 -1.88 -12.94 16.21
C ALA A 115 -2.54 -12.17 17.36
N GLY A 116 -2.48 -10.85 17.29
CA GLY A 116 -3.19 -9.95 18.20
C GLY A 116 -4.14 -9.02 17.48
N CYS A 117 -4.70 -8.11 18.27
CA CYS A 117 -5.65 -7.10 17.80
C CYS A 117 -5.22 -5.71 18.28
N ILE A 118 -5.42 -4.70 17.43
CA ILE A 118 -5.32 -3.29 17.81
C ILE A 118 -6.74 -2.72 17.86
N LEU A 119 -7.07 -2.05 18.96
CA LEU A 119 -8.32 -1.32 19.14
C LEU A 119 -8.02 0.17 19.02
N THR A 120 -8.67 0.84 18.09
CA THR A 120 -8.50 2.27 17.83
C THR A 120 -9.82 3.02 17.87
N LEU A 121 -9.74 4.33 18.03
CA LEU A 121 -10.91 5.20 18.12
C LEU A 121 -11.12 5.96 16.81
N ASN A 122 -12.31 5.84 16.22
CA ASN A 122 -12.65 6.59 15.01
C ASN A 122 -13.13 8.02 15.33
N TYR A 123 -13.25 8.89 14.31
CA TYR A 123 -13.70 10.29 14.46
C TYR A 123 -15.15 10.44 14.97
N LYS A 124 -15.94 9.37 14.89
CA LYS A 124 -17.31 9.32 15.39
C LYS A 124 -17.40 8.82 16.84
N GLY A 125 -16.29 8.37 17.43
CA GLY A 125 -16.26 7.80 18.77
C GLY A 125 -16.50 6.29 18.81
N ASP A 126 -16.58 5.60 17.67
CA ASP A 126 -16.73 4.14 17.65
C ASP A 126 -15.36 3.46 17.77
N ILE A 127 -15.34 2.34 18.49
CA ILE A 127 -14.17 1.45 18.60
C ILE A 127 -14.03 0.67 17.29
N ALA A 128 -12.94 0.91 16.57
CA ALA A 128 -12.51 0.10 15.45
C ALA A 128 -11.53 -0.98 15.93
N ILE A 129 -11.71 -2.23 15.47
CA ILE A 129 -10.87 -3.35 15.86
C ILE A 129 -10.17 -3.90 14.63
N ILE A 130 -8.85 -3.75 14.58
CA ILE A 130 -7.98 -4.36 13.57
C ILE A 130 -7.51 -5.71 14.13
N LYS A 131 -7.90 -6.81 13.49
CA LYS A 131 -7.65 -8.17 13.98
C LYS A 131 -6.62 -8.88 13.10
N GLY A 132 -5.88 -9.82 13.68
CA GLY A 132 -4.98 -10.66 12.89
C GLY A 132 -3.57 -10.12 12.74
N LEU A 133 -3.09 -9.29 13.67
CA LEU A 133 -1.79 -8.65 13.56
C LEU A 133 -0.69 -9.53 14.17
N ILE A 134 0.32 -9.86 13.38
CA ILE A 134 1.48 -10.66 13.80
C ILE A 134 2.72 -9.79 13.78
N ALA A 135 3.49 -9.80 14.87
CA ALA A 135 4.76 -9.09 14.91
C ALA A 135 5.70 -9.62 13.81
N LYS A 136 6.42 -8.72 13.12
CA LYS A 136 7.35 -9.12 12.03
C LYS A 136 8.36 -10.22 12.45
N SER A 137 8.79 -10.21 13.70
CA SER A 137 9.68 -11.23 14.30
C SER A 137 9.05 -12.64 14.35
N GLU A 138 7.73 -12.73 14.45
CA GLU A 138 6.99 -13.99 14.63
C GLU A 138 6.48 -14.59 13.31
N ARG A 139 6.77 -13.95 12.18
CA ARG A 139 6.38 -14.41 10.84
C ARG A 139 6.87 -15.82 10.50
N LYS A 140 8.05 -16.20 11.01
CA LYS A 140 8.59 -17.56 10.82
C LYS A 140 7.77 -18.62 11.57
N ALA A 141 7.28 -18.30 12.76
CA ALA A 141 6.46 -19.22 13.56
C ALA A 141 5.10 -19.50 12.89
N LEU A 142 4.48 -18.47 12.30
CA LEU A 142 3.26 -18.64 11.51
C LEU A 142 3.47 -19.58 10.32
N LYS A 143 4.54 -19.38 9.55
CA LYS A 143 4.86 -20.23 8.38
C LYS A 143 5.04 -21.70 8.78
N THR A 144 5.72 -21.96 9.89
CA THR A 144 5.88 -23.33 10.42
C THR A 144 4.55 -23.96 10.81
N LEU A 145 3.67 -23.19 11.46
CA LEU A 145 2.35 -23.67 11.89
C LEU A 145 1.45 -23.99 10.69
N GLN A 146 1.46 -23.15 9.66
CA GLN A 146 0.71 -23.36 8.43
C GLN A 146 1.23 -24.57 7.64
N ALA A 147 2.55 -24.75 7.52
CA ALA A 147 3.15 -25.90 6.86
C ALA A 147 2.83 -27.24 7.57
N GLN A 148 2.72 -27.23 8.90
CA GLN A 148 2.32 -28.41 9.67
C GLN A 148 0.83 -28.75 9.49
N ALA A 149 -0.04 -27.74 9.35
CA ALA A 149 -1.46 -27.93 9.08
C ALA A 149 -1.70 -28.53 7.67
N SER A 150 -0.95 -28.07 6.66
CA SER A 150 -1.03 -28.61 5.29
C SER A 150 -0.62 -30.09 5.22
N LYS A 151 0.41 -30.50 5.96
CA LYS A 151 0.81 -31.91 6.07
C LYS A 151 -0.23 -32.79 6.77
N LYS A 152 -1.03 -32.22 7.68
CA LYS A 152 -2.05 -32.96 8.44
C LYS A 152 -3.35 -33.13 7.65
N ASN A 153 -3.68 -32.18 6.77
CA ASN A 153 -4.84 -32.27 5.87
C ASN A 153 -4.57 -33.20 4.67
N ALA A 154 -3.34 -33.32 4.19
CA ALA A 154 -2.98 -34.27 3.13
C ALA A 154 -3.13 -35.76 3.53
N ALA A 155 -3.29 -36.06 4.83
CA ALA A 155 -3.49 -37.42 5.34
C ALA A 155 -4.97 -37.80 5.57
N LYS A 156 -5.91 -36.89 5.34
CA LYS A 156 -7.35 -37.09 5.53
C LYS A 156 -8.12 -36.31 4.47
N GLU A 157 -8.27 -36.84 3.27
CA GLU A 157 -9.45 -36.69 2.41
C GLU A 157 -9.15 -37.30 1.03
N ASP A 158 -9.57 -38.57 0.89
CA ASP A 158 -10.00 -39.17 -0.36
C ASP A 158 -11.52 -38.93 -0.45
N GLY A 159 -12.01 -38.27 -1.51
CA GLY A 159 -13.44 -38.05 -1.74
C GLY A 159 -13.86 -36.64 -2.17
N SER A 160 -13.95 -36.45 -3.50
CA SER A 160 -14.62 -35.40 -4.30
C SER A 160 -15.76 -34.57 -3.66
N SER A 161 -15.71 -33.23 -3.76
CA SER A 161 -16.39 -32.46 -4.83
C SER A 161 -16.32 -30.93 -4.65
N VAL A 162 -16.59 -30.24 -5.76
CA VAL A 162 -16.28 -28.86 -6.15
C VAL A 162 -17.09 -27.78 -5.41
N ALA A 163 -16.44 -26.67 -5.03
CA ALA A 163 -17.08 -25.36 -4.93
C ALA A 163 -16.08 -24.22 -5.23
N VAL A 164 -16.45 -23.47 -6.25
CA VAL A 164 -15.87 -22.28 -6.91
C VAL A 164 -14.93 -21.42 -6.07
N SER A 165 -13.70 -21.28 -6.58
CA SER A 165 -12.61 -20.43 -6.12
C SER A 165 -12.79 -18.99 -6.62
N ASP A 166 -12.71 -18.02 -5.71
CA ASP A 166 -12.05 -16.75 -6.07
C ASP A 166 -11.52 -16.04 -4.83
N GLY A 167 -10.26 -15.59 -4.91
CA GLY A 167 -9.51 -15.01 -3.80
C GLY A 167 -8.27 -15.82 -3.42
N VAL A 168 -7.43 -16.16 -4.41
CA VAL A 168 -6.07 -16.66 -4.16
C VAL A 168 -5.27 -15.52 -3.51
N ALA A 169 -5.08 -15.61 -2.20
CA ALA A 169 -4.00 -14.90 -1.54
C ALA A 169 -2.71 -15.36 -2.20
N LEU A 170 -2.11 -14.53 -3.05
CA LEU A 170 -0.79 -14.81 -3.63
C LEU A 170 0.17 -15.03 -2.45
N GLU A 171 0.58 -16.28 -2.27
CA GLU A 171 1.68 -16.65 -1.39
C GLU A 171 2.86 -15.73 -1.72
N ALA A 172 3.65 -15.32 -0.73
CA ALA A 172 4.84 -14.54 -1.03
C ALA A 172 5.86 -15.47 -1.73
N GLU A 173 5.70 -15.64 -3.05
CA GLU A 173 6.51 -16.48 -3.94
C GLU A 173 7.97 -16.03 -3.97
N TYR A 174 8.23 -14.75 -3.64
CA TYR A 174 9.55 -14.14 -3.73
C TYR A 174 10.04 -13.55 -2.40
N SER A 175 11.35 -13.33 -2.32
CA SER A 175 11.97 -12.63 -1.18
C SER A 175 11.45 -11.20 -1.07
N GLY A 176 11.40 -10.63 0.14
CA GLY A 176 10.84 -9.28 0.34
C GLY A 176 11.57 -8.18 -0.44
N ALA A 177 12.90 -8.26 -0.55
CA ALA A 177 13.67 -7.31 -1.37
C ALA A 177 13.34 -7.46 -2.87
N LEU A 178 13.18 -8.69 -3.36
CA LEU A 178 12.79 -8.93 -4.75
C LEU A 178 11.36 -8.45 -5.02
N SER A 179 10.43 -8.66 -4.08
CA SER A 179 9.06 -8.14 -4.21
C SER A 179 9.01 -6.62 -4.28
N ASP A 180 9.84 -5.91 -3.50
CA ASP A 180 9.91 -4.45 -3.53
C ASP A 180 10.44 -3.95 -4.88
N ASP A 181 11.47 -4.60 -5.45
CA ASP A 181 12.01 -4.24 -6.77
C ASP A 181 10.99 -4.48 -7.88
N LEU A 182 10.26 -5.61 -7.85
CA LEU A 182 9.19 -5.91 -8.79
C LEU A 182 8.07 -4.87 -8.73
N LYS A 183 7.72 -4.38 -7.53
CA LYS A 183 6.77 -3.26 -7.38
C LYS A 183 7.29 -1.97 -7.99
N ALA A 184 8.59 -1.69 -7.88
CA ALA A 184 9.20 -0.50 -8.51
C ALA A 184 9.08 -0.56 -10.04
N HIS A 185 9.38 -1.71 -10.65
CA HIS A 185 9.17 -1.93 -12.08
C HIS A 185 7.69 -1.74 -12.47
N GLN A 186 6.76 -2.37 -11.76
CA GLN A 186 5.33 -2.22 -12.03
C GLN A 186 4.84 -0.79 -11.89
N LEU A 187 5.38 -0.03 -10.94
CA LEU A 187 5.04 1.38 -10.78
C LEU A 187 5.47 2.17 -12.02
N ALA A 188 6.72 2.04 -12.46
CA ALA A 188 7.21 2.71 -13.67
C ALA A 188 6.39 2.35 -14.92
N LEU A 189 6.04 1.07 -15.08
CA LEU A 189 5.16 0.59 -16.12
C LEU A 189 3.77 1.26 -16.05
N SER A 190 3.17 1.29 -14.86
CA SER A 190 1.84 1.91 -14.66
C SER A 190 1.86 3.41 -14.98
N LYS A 191 2.95 4.11 -14.68
CA LYS A 191 3.13 5.51 -15.05
C LYS A 191 3.09 5.69 -16.57
N VAL A 192 3.82 4.89 -17.33
CA VAL A 192 3.79 4.94 -18.81
C VAL A 192 2.41 4.57 -19.37
N ALA A 193 1.75 3.56 -18.79
CA ALA A 193 0.40 3.19 -19.20
C ALA A 193 -0.60 4.36 -19.04
N LEU A 194 -0.46 5.15 -17.96
CA LEU A 194 -1.26 6.35 -17.72
C LEU A 194 -0.92 7.49 -18.67
N LEU A 195 0.36 7.67 -19.04
CA LEU A 195 0.77 8.64 -20.06
C LEU A 195 0.13 8.33 -21.43
N ASN A 196 -0.10 7.05 -21.73
CA ASN A 196 -0.80 6.59 -22.93
C ASN A 196 -2.33 6.56 -22.78
N ALA A 197 -2.88 6.87 -21.60
CA ALA A 197 -4.31 6.93 -21.32
C ALA A 197 -4.70 8.22 -20.57
N PRO A 198 -4.61 9.40 -21.25
CA PRO A 198 -4.79 10.71 -20.64
C PRO A 198 -6.06 10.87 -19.79
N ASN A 199 -7.19 10.38 -20.30
CA ASN A 199 -8.48 10.47 -19.63
C ASN A 199 -8.49 9.72 -18.28
N ILE A 200 -7.87 8.55 -18.21
CA ILE A 200 -7.81 7.77 -16.95
C ILE A 200 -6.89 8.46 -15.93
N ALA A 201 -5.77 9.03 -16.39
CA ALA A 201 -4.88 9.79 -15.54
C ALA A 201 -5.56 11.04 -14.96
N LEU A 202 -6.28 11.79 -15.80
CA LEU A 202 -7.03 12.97 -15.39
C LEU A 202 -8.22 12.62 -14.50
N ASP A 203 -8.97 11.55 -14.79
CA ASP A 203 -10.05 11.08 -13.92
C ASP A 203 -9.53 10.72 -12.53
N ALA A 204 -8.37 10.06 -12.44
CA ALA A 204 -7.73 9.73 -11.17
C ALA A 204 -7.29 10.98 -10.40
N LEU A 205 -6.73 11.98 -11.11
CA LEU A 205 -6.40 13.29 -10.53
C LEU A 205 -7.66 14.00 -10.03
N TYR A 206 -8.66 14.21 -10.89
CA TYR A 206 -9.91 14.89 -10.55
C TYR A 206 -10.62 14.22 -9.39
N TYR A 207 -10.72 12.89 -9.38
CA TYR A 207 -11.26 12.15 -8.24
C TYR A 207 -10.49 12.48 -6.95
N SER A 208 -9.17 12.48 -7.00
CA SER A 208 -8.33 12.80 -5.83
C SER A 208 -8.51 14.24 -5.35
N LEU A 209 -8.59 15.22 -6.28
CA LEU A 209 -8.89 16.62 -5.98
C LEU A 209 -10.28 16.77 -5.34
N CYS A 210 -11.29 16.20 -5.98
CA CYS A 210 -12.68 16.28 -5.56
C CYS A 210 -12.90 15.61 -4.20
N VAL A 211 -12.33 14.44 -3.94
CA VAL A 211 -12.48 13.78 -2.63
C VAL A 211 -11.86 14.62 -1.52
N ASN A 212 -10.71 15.24 -1.74
CA ASN A 212 -10.10 16.12 -0.73
C ASN A 212 -10.98 17.32 -0.39
N VAL A 213 -11.69 17.89 -1.37
CA VAL A 213 -12.57 19.05 -1.18
C VAL A 213 -13.95 18.64 -0.63
N PHE A 214 -14.58 17.61 -1.19
CA PHE A 214 -15.98 17.28 -0.95
C PHE A 214 -16.22 16.25 0.17
N SER A 215 -15.21 15.47 0.58
CA SER A 215 -15.39 14.44 1.64
C SER A 215 -15.22 14.95 3.07
N GLY A 216 -14.86 16.24 3.24
CA GLY A 216 -14.97 16.96 4.51
C GLY A 216 -14.01 16.53 5.62
N ARG A 217 -12.91 15.82 5.32
CA ARG A 217 -11.86 15.50 6.32
C ARG A 217 -10.72 16.52 6.26
N TYR A 218 -10.64 17.30 7.35
CA TYR A 218 -9.73 18.41 7.67
C TYR A 218 -9.62 19.55 6.64
N SER A 219 -10.44 20.58 6.92
CA SER A 219 -10.45 21.96 6.40
C SER A 219 -9.24 22.79 6.85
N SER A 220 -8.88 23.96 6.33
CA SER A 220 -9.53 24.93 5.42
C SER A 220 -8.41 25.56 4.55
N THR A 221 -8.60 25.65 3.24
CA THR A 221 -7.60 26.16 2.29
C THR A 221 -8.29 27.05 1.24
N PRO A 222 -7.61 28.02 0.60
CA PRO A 222 -8.03 28.46 -0.73
C PRO A 222 -7.47 27.56 -1.85
N ILE A 223 -6.54 26.64 -1.53
CA ILE A 223 -6.28 25.28 -2.09
C ILE A 223 -4.94 24.84 -1.47
N GLU A 224 -4.83 23.63 -0.89
CA GLU A 224 -3.53 23.04 -0.58
C GLU A 224 -3.47 21.63 -1.17
N LEU A 225 -2.51 21.43 -2.08
CA LEU A 225 -2.28 20.20 -2.81
C LEU A 225 -0.79 20.02 -3.02
N GLU A 226 -0.20 19.10 -2.26
CA GLU A 226 1.20 18.74 -2.42
C GLU A 226 1.31 17.54 -3.37
N VAL A 227 1.63 17.81 -4.63
CA VAL A 227 1.90 16.76 -5.62
C VAL A 227 3.39 16.43 -5.56
N LYS A 228 3.73 15.26 -5.02
CA LYS A 228 5.09 14.71 -5.04
C LYS A 228 5.20 13.68 -6.14
N ASP A 229 6.30 13.74 -6.90
CA ASP A 229 6.71 12.59 -7.71
C ASP A 229 6.90 11.40 -6.79
N THR A 230 6.19 10.31 -7.08
CA THR A 230 6.29 9.08 -6.31
C THR A 230 7.28 8.14 -6.99
N CYS A 231 8.52 8.08 -6.50
CA CYS A 231 9.46 7.05 -6.88
C CYS A 231 9.43 5.87 -5.90
N LEU A 232 9.63 4.66 -6.43
CA LEU A 232 10.00 3.51 -5.62
C LEU A 232 11.43 3.17 -5.99
N ASP A 233 12.35 3.32 -5.03
CA ASP A 233 13.74 2.97 -5.25
C ASP A 233 13.91 1.45 -5.15
N PRO A 234 14.47 0.79 -6.19
CA PRO A 234 14.81 -0.62 -6.10
C PRO A 234 15.83 -0.82 -4.98
N LYS A 235 15.67 -1.89 -4.21
CA LYS A 235 16.55 -2.25 -3.11
C LYS A 235 17.83 -2.92 -3.58
N GLN A 236 17.75 -3.82 -4.57
CA GLN A 236 18.91 -4.64 -4.98
C GLN A 236 18.97 -5.02 -6.46
N GLY A 237 17.86 -5.01 -7.18
CA GLY A 237 17.79 -5.41 -8.59
C GLY A 237 18.23 -4.32 -9.55
N GLU A 238 18.64 -4.74 -10.74
CA GLU A 238 18.86 -3.83 -11.86
C GLU A 238 17.53 -3.24 -12.33
N PHE A 239 17.49 -1.91 -12.46
CA PHE A 239 16.25 -1.16 -12.71
C PHE A 239 16.38 -0.18 -13.87
N GLU A 240 17.59 0.30 -14.13
CA GLU A 240 17.91 1.32 -15.11
C GLU A 240 17.56 0.88 -16.55
N ARG A 241 17.65 -0.41 -16.88
CA ARG A 241 17.24 -0.96 -18.19
C ARG A 241 15.72 -1.07 -18.40
N ASN A 242 14.90 -0.61 -17.46
CA ASN A 242 13.46 -0.54 -17.66
C ASN A 242 13.12 0.54 -18.70
N LYS A 243 12.73 0.11 -19.90
CA LYS A 243 12.41 1.01 -21.03
C LYS A 243 11.21 1.93 -20.75
N ALA A 244 10.44 1.66 -19.69
CA ALA A 244 9.42 2.59 -19.24
C ALA A 244 10.03 3.93 -18.79
N LEU A 245 11.24 3.92 -18.21
CA LEU A 245 11.94 5.14 -17.81
C LEU A 245 12.28 5.99 -19.04
N ASP A 246 12.81 5.37 -20.09
CA ASP A 246 13.08 6.06 -21.36
C ASP A 246 11.79 6.63 -21.97
N ALA A 247 10.70 5.85 -21.95
CA ALA A 247 9.41 6.30 -22.46
C ALA A 247 8.86 7.50 -21.66
N ILE A 248 9.01 7.51 -20.33
CA ILE A 248 8.64 8.67 -19.48
C ILE A 248 9.43 9.92 -19.90
N GLU A 249 10.74 9.79 -20.10
CA GLU A 249 11.57 10.92 -20.54
C GLU A 249 11.19 11.41 -21.95
N VAL A 250 10.83 10.51 -22.87
CA VAL A 250 10.29 10.89 -24.18
C VAL A 250 8.98 11.69 -24.04
N HIS A 251 8.05 11.24 -23.19
CA HIS A 251 6.81 11.99 -22.92
C HIS A 251 7.10 13.36 -22.32
N LYS A 252 8.05 13.45 -21.38
CA LYS A 252 8.46 14.71 -20.75
C LYS A 252 9.07 15.68 -21.75
N ALA A 253 9.94 15.20 -22.63
CA ALA A 253 10.59 16.00 -23.66
C ALA A 253 9.60 16.54 -24.71
N GLY A 254 8.44 15.90 -24.88
CA GLY A 254 7.35 16.37 -25.73
C GLY A 254 6.51 17.50 -25.14
N LEU A 255 6.70 17.86 -23.86
CA LEU A 255 5.94 18.93 -23.20
C LEU A 255 6.55 20.31 -23.49
N ASN A 256 5.68 21.30 -23.67
CA ASN A 256 6.11 22.70 -23.71
C ASN A 256 6.44 23.19 -22.30
N LEU A 257 7.72 23.13 -21.93
CA LEU A 257 8.23 23.55 -20.62
C LEU A 257 8.94 24.91 -20.63
N THR A 258 8.90 25.64 -21.76
CA THR A 258 9.64 26.92 -21.93
C THR A 258 9.25 28.00 -20.93
N TRP A 259 8.05 27.95 -20.36
CA TRP A 259 7.58 28.85 -19.31
C TRP A 259 8.38 28.72 -18.00
N LEU A 260 9.11 27.60 -17.79
CA LEU A 260 10.02 27.42 -16.66
C LEU A 260 11.34 28.19 -16.82
N ASP A 261 11.69 28.61 -18.04
CA ASP A 261 12.95 29.32 -18.33
C ASP A 261 12.87 30.83 -18.01
N GLU A 262 11.68 31.30 -17.63
CA GLU A 262 11.44 32.70 -17.27
C GLU A 262 12.13 33.10 -15.97
N GLU A 263 12.65 34.33 -15.93
CA GLU A 263 13.49 34.82 -14.82
C GLU A 263 12.75 34.95 -13.48
N THR A 264 11.42 35.07 -13.51
CA THR A 264 10.60 35.32 -12.32
C THR A 264 9.34 34.49 -12.37
N ALA A 265 8.86 34.08 -11.20
CA ALA A 265 7.62 33.31 -11.06
C ALA A 265 6.39 34.01 -11.69
N VAL A 266 6.35 35.34 -11.68
CA VAL A 266 5.26 36.11 -12.32
C VAL A 266 5.29 35.95 -13.83
N LYS A 267 6.45 36.14 -14.46
CA LYS A 267 6.62 35.92 -15.91
C LYS A 267 6.37 34.46 -16.30
N SER A 268 6.87 33.49 -15.50
CA SER A 268 6.58 32.07 -15.71
C SER A 268 5.07 31.79 -15.69
N TYR A 269 4.35 32.39 -14.74
CA TYR A 269 2.90 32.26 -14.63
C TYR A 269 2.17 32.90 -15.81
N GLU A 270 2.56 34.11 -16.21
CA GLU A 270 2.00 34.79 -17.38
C GLU A 270 2.22 33.98 -18.66
N ALA A 271 3.44 33.45 -18.87
CA ALA A 271 3.76 32.56 -19.97
C ALA A 271 2.93 31.27 -19.93
N PHE A 272 2.79 30.65 -18.75
CA PHE A 272 1.96 29.47 -18.55
C PHE A 272 0.48 29.76 -18.88
N CYS A 273 -0.04 30.93 -18.51
CA CYS A 273 -1.41 31.34 -18.83
C CYS A 273 -1.67 31.38 -20.34
N GLN A 274 -0.67 31.71 -21.17
CA GLN A 274 -0.79 31.75 -22.63
C GLN A 274 -0.82 30.38 -23.32
N LEU A 275 -0.48 29.30 -22.61
CA LEU A 275 -0.54 27.95 -23.17
C LEU A 275 -1.98 27.54 -23.52
N SER A 276 -2.12 26.74 -24.57
CA SER A 276 -3.39 26.14 -24.98
C SER A 276 -3.95 25.19 -23.91
N CYS A 277 -5.24 24.86 -24.03
CA CYS A 277 -5.87 23.88 -23.15
C CYS A 277 -5.21 22.51 -23.31
N GLU A 278 -4.86 22.14 -24.54
CA GLU A 278 -4.22 20.88 -24.90
C GLU A 278 -2.82 20.75 -24.29
N GLU A 279 -2.02 21.82 -24.32
CA GLU A 279 -0.70 21.84 -23.68
C GLU A 279 -0.80 21.69 -22.16
N LYS A 280 -1.73 22.43 -21.53
CA LYS A 280 -1.98 22.34 -20.08
C LYS A 280 -2.48 20.96 -19.68
N GLU A 281 -3.37 20.38 -20.47
CA GLU A 281 -3.90 19.03 -20.24
C GLU A 281 -2.80 17.97 -20.36
N ALA A 282 -1.94 18.04 -21.38
CA ALA A 282 -0.81 17.13 -21.52
C ALA A 282 0.16 17.20 -20.32
N MET A 283 0.41 18.40 -19.79
CA MET A 283 1.20 18.57 -18.56
C MET A 283 0.49 17.97 -17.34
N LEU A 284 -0.82 18.18 -17.20
CA LEU A 284 -1.59 17.59 -16.11
C LEU A 284 -1.59 16.07 -16.17
N VAL A 285 -1.71 15.47 -17.36
CA VAL A 285 -1.60 14.02 -17.56
C VAL A 285 -0.24 13.53 -17.10
N PHE A 286 0.84 14.20 -17.51
CA PHE A 286 2.19 13.84 -17.11
C PHE A 286 2.38 13.91 -15.59
N VAL A 287 1.99 15.03 -14.97
CA VAL A 287 2.04 15.22 -13.52
C VAL A 287 1.20 14.18 -12.79
N SER A 288 0.01 13.87 -13.30
CA SER A 288 -0.89 12.85 -12.72
C SER A 288 -0.27 11.45 -12.76
N ALA A 289 0.35 11.08 -13.88
CA ALA A 289 1.06 9.82 -14.00
C ALA A 289 2.25 9.77 -13.03
N MET A 290 3.04 10.84 -12.89
CA MET A 290 4.19 10.85 -11.97
C MET A 290 3.78 10.80 -10.50
N ALA A 291 2.63 11.38 -10.17
CA ALA A 291 2.03 11.33 -8.83
C ALA A 291 1.35 9.98 -8.50
N PHE A 292 1.19 9.09 -9.48
CA PHE A 292 0.58 7.78 -9.28
C PHE A 292 1.40 6.93 -8.31
N LYS A 293 0.71 6.26 -7.38
CA LYS A 293 1.33 5.51 -6.28
C LYS A 293 1.16 4.02 -6.46
N ALA A 294 2.19 3.26 -6.10
CA ALA A 294 2.08 1.82 -5.99
C ALA A 294 1.05 1.43 -4.91
N PRO A 295 0.31 0.33 -5.12
CA PRO A 295 -0.64 -0.16 -4.13
C PRO A 295 0.09 -0.61 -2.86
N TYR A 296 -0.46 -0.21 -1.71
CA TYR A 296 -0.08 -0.68 -0.38
C TYR A 296 -0.70 -2.06 -0.10
N HIS A 297 -1.95 -2.27 -0.53
CA HIS A 297 -2.69 -3.54 -0.43
C HIS A 297 -3.40 -3.90 -1.76
N GLN A 298 -3.88 -5.14 -1.89
CA GLN A 298 -4.45 -5.64 -3.16
C GLN A 298 -5.67 -4.85 -3.65
N ASN A 299 -6.50 -4.34 -2.74
CA ASN A 299 -7.77 -3.67 -3.07
C ASN A 299 -7.67 -2.13 -3.13
N ASP A 300 -6.45 -1.59 -3.25
CA ASP A 300 -6.25 -0.14 -3.28
C ASP A 300 -6.82 0.49 -4.55
N LEU A 301 -7.17 1.77 -4.44
CA LEU A 301 -7.64 2.56 -5.58
C LEU A 301 -6.64 2.56 -6.74
N SER A 302 -5.33 2.59 -6.45
CA SER A 302 -4.28 2.46 -7.46
C SER A 302 -4.41 1.16 -8.27
N THR A 303 -4.75 0.04 -7.63
CA THR A 303 -4.97 -1.23 -8.34
C THR A 303 -6.15 -1.11 -9.31
N GLN A 304 -7.23 -0.45 -8.89
CA GLN A 304 -8.42 -0.24 -9.71
C GLN A 304 -8.15 0.69 -10.90
N VAL A 305 -7.38 1.76 -10.69
CA VAL A 305 -6.98 2.68 -11.76
C VAL A 305 -6.04 1.97 -12.75
N ARG A 306 -5.03 1.22 -12.25
CA ARG A 306 -4.13 0.43 -13.10
C ARG A 306 -4.89 -0.59 -13.95
N ALA A 307 -5.93 -1.23 -13.41
CA ALA A 307 -6.75 -2.19 -14.14
C ALA A 307 -7.51 -1.58 -15.34
N LYS A 308 -7.68 -0.26 -15.40
CA LYS A 308 -8.33 0.42 -16.52
C LYS A 308 -7.39 0.72 -17.69
N VAL A 309 -6.08 0.64 -17.48
CA VAL A 309 -5.08 0.85 -18.54
C VAL A 309 -4.52 -0.48 -19.01
N SER A 310 -4.28 -0.60 -20.32
CA SER A 310 -3.60 -1.76 -20.87
C SER A 310 -2.10 -1.49 -20.91
N ILE A 311 -1.30 -2.44 -20.44
CA ILE A 311 0.15 -2.38 -20.55
C ILE A 311 0.71 -3.72 -21.00
N ASP A 312 1.48 -3.69 -22.08
CA ASP A 312 2.37 -4.79 -22.44
C ASP A 312 3.64 -4.67 -21.60
N SER A 313 3.61 -5.29 -20.42
CA SER A 313 4.74 -5.27 -19.50
C SER A 313 6.03 -5.80 -20.14
N ALA A 314 5.91 -6.79 -21.04
CA ALA A 314 7.05 -7.44 -21.70
C ALA A 314 7.75 -6.51 -22.71
N GLN A 315 7.04 -5.52 -23.25
CA GLN A 315 7.62 -4.48 -24.10
C GLN A 315 8.61 -3.59 -23.33
N TYR A 316 8.30 -3.29 -22.05
CA TYR A 316 9.05 -2.33 -21.24
C TYR A 316 10.14 -2.98 -20.37
N TRP A 317 9.88 -4.16 -19.81
CA TRP A 317 10.82 -4.88 -18.97
C TRP A 317 10.65 -6.39 -19.12
N ARG A 318 11.77 -7.12 -19.16
CA ARG A 318 11.79 -8.58 -19.12
C ARG A 318 12.72 -9.04 -17.99
N PRO A 319 12.34 -10.12 -17.26
CA PRO A 319 13.21 -10.71 -16.27
C PRO A 319 14.46 -11.26 -16.95
N ASP A 320 15.62 -10.87 -16.44
CA ASP A 320 16.93 -11.32 -16.91
C ASP A 320 17.76 -11.91 -15.76
N THR A 321 19.00 -12.26 -16.08
CA THR A 321 19.94 -12.80 -15.11
C THR A 321 20.10 -11.93 -13.85
N ASP A 322 20.22 -10.61 -13.98
CA ASP A 322 20.62 -9.71 -12.89
C ASP A 322 19.43 -9.10 -12.13
N SER A 323 18.33 -8.83 -12.83
CA SER A 323 17.10 -8.27 -12.25
C SER A 323 16.31 -9.32 -11.44
N PHE A 324 16.23 -10.57 -11.93
CA PHE A 324 15.28 -11.57 -11.41
C PHE A 324 15.86 -12.99 -11.26
N LEU A 325 16.41 -13.60 -12.33
CA LEU A 325 16.64 -15.06 -12.38
C LEU A 325 17.64 -15.58 -11.34
N LYS A 326 18.72 -14.83 -11.04
CA LYS A 326 19.67 -15.21 -9.97
C LYS A 326 19.05 -15.22 -8.57
N ARG A 327 17.94 -14.48 -8.37
CA ARG A 327 17.37 -14.13 -7.06
C ARG A 327 16.24 -15.06 -6.61
N ILE A 328 15.71 -15.89 -7.51
CA ILE A 328 14.73 -16.94 -7.22
C ILE A 328 15.42 -18.29 -6.99
N ASP A 329 14.75 -19.23 -6.31
CA ASP A 329 15.32 -20.56 -6.07
C ASP A 329 15.29 -21.45 -7.34
N LYS A 330 15.99 -22.59 -7.27
CA LYS A 330 16.16 -23.49 -8.41
C LYS A 330 14.85 -24.17 -8.83
N GLU A 331 13.96 -24.48 -7.88
CA GLU A 331 12.68 -25.09 -8.19
C GLU A 331 11.79 -24.10 -8.93
N THR A 332 11.74 -22.85 -8.48
CA THR A 332 11.04 -21.77 -9.19
C THR A 332 11.57 -21.57 -10.61
N LEU A 333 12.89 -21.61 -10.83
CA LEU A 333 13.47 -21.56 -12.20
C LEU A 333 12.96 -22.71 -13.09
N ILE A 334 12.91 -23.93 -12.56
CA ILE A 334 12.40 -25.09 -13.31
C ILE A 334 10.89 -24.92 -13.59
N ASN A 335 10.13 -24.35 -12.66
CA ASN A 335 8.70 -24.10 -12.81
C ASN A 335 8.39 -23.14 -13.97
N ILE A 336 9.29 -22.22 -14.31
CA ILE A 336 9.13 -21.31 -15.47
C ILE A 336 9.00 -22.11 -16.77
N ALA A 337 9.85 -23.13 -16.95
CA ALA A 337 9.92 -23.91 -18.18
C ALA A 337 9.01 -25.16 -18.16
N ARG A 338 8.57 -25.61 -16.99
CA ARG A 338 7.74 -26.82 -16.81
C ARG A 338 6.52 -26.92 -17.73
N PRO A 339 5.77 -25.85 -18.05
CA PRO A 339 4.58 -25.97 -18.91
C PRO A 339 4.87 -26.39 -20.35
N VAL A 340 6.11 -26.18 -20.85
CA VAL A 340 6.45 -26.35 -22.27
C VAL A 340 7.66 -27.27 -22.53
N MET A 341 8.32 -27.73 -21.48
CA MET A 341 9.49 -28.62 -21.58
C MET A 341 9.12 -30.07 -21.25
N SER A 342 9.85 -31.02 -21.84
CA SER A 342 9.62 -32.45 -21.63
C SER A 342 10.05 -32.93 -20.24
N ASP A 343 9.49 -34.05 -19.78
CA ASP A 343 9.90 -34.71 -18.54
C ASP A 343 11.39 -35.09 -18.53
N THR A 344 11.93 -35.45 -19.69
CA THR A 344 13.37 -35.72 -19.87
C THR A 344 14.21 -34.49 -19.59
N TRP A 345 13.78 -33.31 -20.08
CA TRP A 345 14.45 -32.06 -19.76
C TRP A 345 14.32 -31.72 -18.29
N LEU A 346 13.13 -31.87 -17.69
CA LEU A 346 12.90 -31.61 -16.26
C LEU A 346 13.82 -32.43 -15.34
N GLN A 347 14.03 -33.71 -15.66
CA GLN A 347 15.00 -34.55 -14.95
C GLN A 347 16.43 -34.03 -15.11
N SER A 348 16.83 -33.66 -16.33
CA SER A 348 18.16 -33.09 -16.58
C SER A 348 18.36 -31.74 -15.85
N ALA A 349 17.33 -30.90 -15.80
CA ALA A 349 17.34 -29.60 -15.13
C ALA A 349 17.55 -29.73 -13.62
N GLN A 350 17.02 -30.80 -13.00
CA GLN A 350 17.32 -31.08 -11.59
C GLN A 350 18.80 -31.41 -11.34
N ALA A 351 19.51 -31.98 -12.31
CA ALA A 351 20.95 -32.27 -12.18
C ALA A 351 21.86 -31.05 -12.50
N LEU A 352 21.38 -30.08 -13.28
CA LEU A 352 22.15 -28.89 -13.68
C LEU A 352 22.48 -27.96 -12.49
N LYS A 353 23.58 -27.22 -12.57
CA LYS A 353 23.86 -26.16 -11.57
C LYS A 353 22.89 -25.00 -11.79
N LYS A 354 22.52 -24.31 -10.70
CA LYS A 354 21.61 -23.15 -10.75
C LYS A 354 22.10 -22.09 -11.75
N GLY A 355 23.40 -21.79 -11.77
CA GLY A 355 23.98 -20.79 -12.67
C GLY A 355 23.81 -21.12 -14.16
N ASP A 356 23.83 -22.42 -14.52
CA ASP A 356 23.66 -22.86 -15.90
C ASP A 356 22.19 -22.74 -16.32
N LEU A 357 21.26 -23.10 -15.42
CA LEU A 357 19.82 -22.89 -15.64
C LEU A 357 19.45 -21.41 -15.80
N VAL A 358 20.07 -20.53 -14.99
CA VAL A 358 19.86 -19.07 -15.11
C VAL A 358 20.26 -18.58 -16.51
N LYS A 359 21.44 -18.94 -17.01
CA LYS A 359 21.90 -18.54 -18.35
C LYS A 359 20.99 -19.08 -19.45
N GLN A 360 20.54 -20.33 -19.30
CA GLN A 360 19.64 -20.96 -20.27
C GLN A 360 18.28 -20.24 -20.31
N LEU A 361 17.67 -20.00 -19.14
CA LEU A 361 16.38 -19.30 -19.05
C LEU A 361 16.47 -17.85 -19.51
N ASP A 362 17.58 -17.15 -19.22
CA ASP A 362 17.80 -15.80 -19.70
C ASP A 362 17.78 -15.75 -21.24
N THR A 363 18.48 -16.70 -21.88
CA THR A 363 18.49 -16.83 -23.33
C THR A 363 17.09 -17.11 -23.88
N TRP A 364 16.32 -17.98 -23.24
CA TRP A 364 14.96 -18.33 -23.70
C TRP A 364 13.96 -17.20 -23.52
N LEU A 365 13.97 -16.52 -22.38
CA LEU A 365 13.06 -15.41 -22.09
C LEU A 365 13.34 -14.19 -22.99
N ASN A 366 14.62 -13.94 -23.28
CA ASN A 366 15.06 -12.77 -24.04
C ASN A 366 15.36 -13.07 -25.53
N GLY A 367 14.93 -14.23 -26.04
CA GLY A 367 14.84 -14.51 -27.49
C GLY A 367 16.14 -14.90 -28.19
N GLY A 368 17.10 -15.47 -27.46
CA GLY A 368 18.43 -15.84 -27.99
C GLY A 368 18.57 -17.28 -28.48
N ASP A 369 17.54 -18.13 -28.41
CA ASP A 369 17.63 -19.54 -28.78
C ASP A 369 16.67 -19.91 -29.93
N GLU A 370 17.22 -20.10 -31.12
CA GLU A 370 16.47 -20.47 -32.31
C GLU A 370 15.99 -21.93 -32.29
N SER A 371 16.59 -22.79 -31.46
CA SER A 371 16.30 -24.23 -31.40
C SER A 371 14.96 -24.56 -30.72
N LEU A 372 14.35 -23.57 -30.06
CA LEU A 372 13.02 -23.70 -29.46
C LEU A 372 11.93 -23.86 -30.52
N THR A 373 10.96 -24.71 -30.23
CA THR A 373 9.71 -24.80 -31.01
C THR A 373 8.88 -23.52 -30.90
N ASP A 374 7.97 -23.29 -31.84
CA ASP A 374 7.13 -22.10 -31.84
C ASP A 374 6.28 -21.97 -30.56
N ALA A 375 5.74 -23.08 -30.05
CA ALA A 375 4.98 -23.09 -28.79
C ALA A 375 5.84 -22.72 -27.57
N GLN A 376 7.11 -23.16 -27.53
CA GLN A 376 8.05 -22.79 -26.47
C GLN A 376 8.43 -21.32 -26.57
N LYS A 377 8.72 -20.82 -27.78
CA LYS A 377 9.00 -19.40 -28.03
C LYS A 377 7.83 -18.54 -27.57
N GLU A 378 6.59 -18.91 -27.90
CA GLU A 378 5.40 -18.17 -27.47
C GLU A 378 5.27 -18.12 -25.94
N HIS A 379 5.48 -19.24 -25.24
CA HIS A 379 5.46 -19.28 -23.78
C HIS A 379 6.52 -18.37 -23.17
N PHE A 380 7.78 -18.50 -23.59
CA PHE A 380 8.87 -17.72 -23.01
C PHE A 380 8.79 -16.25 -23.36
N VAL A 381 8.27 -15.85 -24.53
CA VAL A 381 8.08 -14.43 -24.87
C VAL A 381 7.00 -13.77 -23.99
N LYS A 382 5.95 -14.51 -23.62
CA LYS A 382 4.84 -14.00 -22.79
C LYS A 382 5.09 -14.13 -21.29
N TRP A 383 6.04 -14.97 -20.88
CA TRP A 383 6.27 -15.24 -19.46
C TRP A 383 6.78 -14.00 -18.71
N MET A 384 6.11 -13.69 -17.61
CA MET A 384 6.45 -12.62 -16.67
C MET A 384 6.34 -13.14 -15.22
N PRO A 385 7.09 -12.58 -14.26
CA PRO A 385 6.96 -12.94 -12.86
C PRO A 385 5.55 -12.70 -12.32
N THR A 386 5.15 -13.48 -11.33
CA THR A 386 3.81 -13.36 -10.74
C THR A 386 3.55 -11.96 -10.22
N GLY A 387 2.41 -11.40 -10.62
CA GLY A 387 1.95 -10.06 -10.23
C GLY A 387 2.18 -8.96 -11.26
N PHE A 388 2.89 -9.21 -12.38
CA PHE A 388 3.14 -8.21 -13.44
C PHE A 388 1.95 -7.91 -14.35
#